data_AF-A6LLQ5-F1
#
_entry.id   AF-A6LLQ5-F1
#
_cell.length_a   1.000
_cell.length_b   1.000
_cell.length_c   1.000
_cell.angle_alpha   90.00
_cell.angle_beta   90.00
_cell.angle_gamma   90.00
#
_symmetry.space_group_name_H-M   'P 1'
#
loop_
_entity.id
_entity.type
_entity.pdbx_description
1 polymer ?
#
loop_
_entity_poly.entity_id
_entity_poly.type
_entity_poly.pdbx_seq_one_letter_code
_entity_poly.pdbx_strand_id
1 'polypeptide(L)'
;MDKILFFLTLFLIVIIIVINYNQVISPNEIKKLPWDKRSLYIKMNEIFNELYNKQNLTTKDLAKVEELMVISSTLKDFNKYKFAENLKFNLLIEELEKLNLTSIQKFGLYIIKNNPKKDEITKMLEGD
;
A
#
# COMPACT_ATOMS: atom_id res chain seq x y z
N MET A 1 -44.20 -10.16 -7.21
CA MET A 1 -43.03 -9.36 -6.83
C MET A 1 -41.86 -10.25 -6.41
N ASP A 2 -42.11 -11.27 -5.57
CA ASP A 2 -41.04 -12.12 -4.99
C ASP A 2 -40.23 -12.93 -5.99
N LYS A 3 -40.87 -13.44 -7.06
CA LYS A 3 -40.18 -14.20 -8.11
C LYS A 3 -39.17 -13.32 -8.87
N ILE A 4 -39.52 -12.06 -9.14
CA ILE A 4 -38.65 -11.11 -9.84
C ILE A 4 -37.47 -10.75 -8.95
N LEU A 5 -37.73 -10.50 -7.66
CA LEU A 5 -36.68 -10.22 -6.68
C LEU A 5 -35.71 -11.41 -6.58
N PHE A 6 -36.23 -12.63 -6.51
CA PHE A 6 -35.44 -13.86 -6.46
C PHE A 6 -34.47 -14.00 -7.65
N PHE A 7 -34.97 -13.84 -8.88
CA PHE A 7 -34.13 -13.90 -10.07
C PHE A 7 -33.10 -12.76 -10.11
N LEU A 8 -33.46 -11.56 -9.64
CA LEU A 8 -32.54 -10.43 -9.57
C LEU A 8 -31.39 -10.70 -8.58
N THR A 9 -31.68 -11.24 -7.39
CA THR A 9 -30.66 -11.66 -6.43
C THR A 9 -29.79 -12.79 -6.97
N LEU A 10 -30.38 -13.78 -7.63
CA LEU A 10 -29.62 -14.89 -8.22
C LEU A 10 -28.65 -14.38 -9.29
N PHE A 11 -29.10 -13.45 -10.13
CA PHE A 11 -28.28 -12.80 -11.15
C PHE A 11 -27.13 -11.99 -10.54
N LEU A 12 -27.40 -11.23 -9.47
CA LEU A 12 -26.37 -10.51 -8.71
C LEU A 12 -25.32 -11.45 -8.11
N ILE A 13 -25.74 -12.58 -7.53
CA ILE A 13 -24.83 -13.60 -6.99
C ILE A 13 -23.93 -14.15 -8.10
N VAL A 14 -24.49 -14.47 -9.27
CA VAL A 14 -23.72 -14.98 -10.42
C VAL A 14 -22.73 -13.92 -10.93
N ILE A 15 -23.15 -12.66 -11.06
CA ILE A 15 -22.26 -11.56 -11.45
C ILE A 15 -21.10 -11.42 -10.47
N ILE A 16 -21.38 -11.43 -9.17
CA ILE A 16 -20.35 -11.34 -8.13
C ILE A 16 -19.36 -12.50 -8.25
N ILE A 17 -19.82 -13.73 -8.51
CA ILE A 17 -18.96 -14.90 -8.70
C ILE A 17 -18.08 -14.73 -9.95
N VAL A 18 -18.66 -14.30 -11.08
CA VAL A 18 -17.92 -14.13 -12.35
C VAL A 18 -16.87 -13.01 -12.24
N ILE A 19 -17.23 -11.87 -11.66
CA ILE A 19 -16.30 -10.76 -11.44
C ILE A 19 -15.14 -11.20 -10.54
N ASN A 20 -15.42 -11.93 -9.45
CA ASN A 20 -14.37 -12.45 -8.57
C ASN A 20 -13.50 -13.52 -9.24
N TYR A 21 -14.06 -14.34 -10.13
CA TYR A 21 -13.30 -15.39 -10.83
C TYR A 21 -12.31 -14.83 -11.85
N ASN A 22 -12.65 -13.69 -12.48
CA ASN A 22 -11.80 -13.04 -13.48
C ASN A 22 -10.72 -12.12 -12.91
N GLN A 23 -10.62 -12.00 -11.58
CA GLN A 23 -9.53 -11.27 -10.96
C GLN A 23 -8.21 -12.05 -11.11
N VAL A 24 -7.14 -11.32 -11.41
CA VAL A 24 -5.77 -11.77 -11.76
C VAL A 24 -5.04 -12.37 -10.54
N ILE A 25 -5.69 -13.28 -9.82
CA ILE A 25 -5.16 -13.96 -8.65
C ILE A 25 -5.28 -15.45 -8.93
N SER A 26 -4.16 -16.18 -8.84
CA SER A 26 -4.20 -17.62 -9.13
C SER A 26 -5.18 -18.31 -8.15
N PRO A 27 -6.23 -19.00 -8.63
CA PRO A 27 -7.23 -19.62 -7.76
C PRO A 27 -6.61 -20.62 -6.77
N ASN A 28 -5.45 -21.16 -7.11
CA ASN A 28 -4.70 -22.12 -6.30
C ASN A 28 -4.02 -21.48 -5.07
N GLU A 29 -3.67 -20.20 -5.11
CA GLU A 29 -3.13 -19.50 -3.94
C GLU A 29 -4.23 -19.13 -2.94
N ILE A 30 -5.38 -18.66 -3.43
CA ILE A 30 -6.54 -18.31 -2.58
C ILE A 30 -7.07 -19.57 -1.86
N LYS A 31 -7.13 -20.71 -2.56
CA LYS A 31 -7.62 -21.97 -1.98
C LYS A 31 -6.77 -22.46 -0.80
N LYS A 32 -5.47 -22.13 -0.76
CA LYS A 32 -4.56 -22.49 0.35
C LYS A 32 -4.81 -21.67 1.61
N LEU A 33 -5.50 -20.53 1.51
CA LEU A 33 -5.81 -19.68 2.64
C LEU A 33 -7.10 -20.11 3.36
N PRO A 34 -7.14 -20.01 4.71
CA PRO A 34 -8.36 -20.09 5.50
C PRO A 34 -9.43 -19.14 4.94
N TRP A 35 -10.70 -19.58 4.94
CA TRP A 35 -11.80 -18.83 4.31
C TRP A 35 -11.88 -17.39 4.84
N ASP A 36 -11.77 -17.22 6.15
CA ASP A 36 -11.78 -15.95 6.88
C ASP A 36 -10.70 -14.95 6.40
N LYS A 37 -9.63 -15.45 5.76
CA LYS A 37 -8.52 -14.62 5.26
C LYS A 37 -8.56 -14.36 3.77
N ARG A 38 -9.43 -15.05 3.01
CA ARG A 38 -9.48 -14.92 1.54
C ARG A 38 -9.91 -13.53 1.09
N SER A 39 -10.95 -12.97 1.71
CA SER A 39 -11.42 -11.61 1.39
C SER A 39 -10.35 -10.56 1.67
N LEU A 40 -9.62 -10.71 2.78
CA LEU A 40 -8.48 -9.85 3.11
C LEU A 40 -7.35 -9.99 2.09
N TYR A 41 -7.03 -11.21 1.65
CA TYR A 41 -5.98 -11.44 0.66
C TYR A 41 -6.31 -10.85 -0.72
N ILE A 42 -7.57 -10.98 -1.15
CA ILE A 42 -8.05 -10.36 -2.38
C ILE A 42 -7.87 -8.84 -2.28
N LYS A 43 -8.39 -8.23 -1.20
CA LYS A 43 -8.29 -6.79 -0.95
C LYS A 43 -6.84 -6.30 -0.90
N MET A 44 -5.95 -7.05 -0.25
CA MET A 44 -4.52 -6.76 -0.22
C MET A 44 -3.92 -6.66 -1.63
N ASN A 45 -4.23 -7.62 -2.50
CA ASN A 45 -3.70 -7.65 -3.86
C ASN A 45 -4.32 -6.56 -4.74
N GLU A 46 -5.60 -6.26 -4.57
CA GLU A 46 -6.26 -5.14 -5.24
C GLU A 46 -5.56 -3.81 -4.90
N ILE A 47 -5.39 -3.52 -3.61
CA ILE A 47 -4.73 -2.29 -3.16
C ILE A 47 -3.26 -2.26 -3.62
N PHE A 48 -2.55 -3.38 -3.51
CA PHE A 48 -1.16 -3.48 -3.98
C PHE A 48 -1.06 -3.18 -5.48
N ASN A 49 -1.89 -3.81 -6.31
CA ASN A 49 -1.87 -3.60 -7.76
C ASN A 49 -2.26 -2.17 -8.13
N GLU A 50 -3.21 -1.57 -7.42
CA GLU A 50 -3.57 -0.16 -7.64
C GLU A 50 -2.38 0.76 -7.34
N LEU A 51 -1.76 0.62 -6.16
CA LEU A 51 -0.63 1.46 -5.74
C LEU A 51 0.62 1.24 -6.60
N TYR A 52 0.89 -0.01 -7.01
CA TYR A 52 2.06 -0.37 -7.82
C TYR A 52 1.99 0.21 -9.23
N ASN A 53 0.80 0.27 -9.83
CA ASN A 53 0.63 0.75 -11.21
C ASN A 53 0.32 2.25 -11.29
N LYS A 54 0.11 2.92 -10.14
CA LYS A 54 -0.21 4.34 -10.12
C LYS A 54 1.03 5.18 -10.41
N GLN A 55 0.98 5.94 -11.51
CA GLN A 55 2.11 6.79 -11.94
C GLN A 55 2.38 7.96 -10.99
N ASN A 56 1.31 8.60 -10.48
CA ASN A 56 1.41 9.77 -9.61
C ASN A 56 0.75 9.46 -8.26
N LEU A 57 1.58 9.09 -7.30
CA LEU A 57 1.18 8.90 -5.91
C LEU A 57 1.13 10.26 -5.19
N THR A 58 0.14 10.43 -4.33
CA THR A 58 -0.07 11.68 -3.57
C THR A 58 -0.45 11.36 -2.13
N THR A 59 -0.52 12.37 -1.27
CA THR A 59 -1.02 12.22 0.12
C THR A 59 -2.41 11.63 0.22
N LYS A 60 -3.25 11.77 -0.81
CA LYS A 60 -4.58 11.15 -0.86
C LYS A 60 -4.51 9.62 -0.85
N ASP A 61 -3.37 9.06 -1.26
CA ASP A 61 -3.13 7.62 -1.30
C ASP A 61 -2.62 7.06 0.03
N LEU A 62 -2.26 7.93 1.00
CA LEU A 62 -1.70 7.50 2.28
C LEU A 62 -2.66 6.57 3.05
N ALA A 63 -3.96 6.83 2.97
CA ALA A 63 -4.98 5.97 3.58
C ALA A 63 -4.97 4.54 2.99
N LYS A 64 -4.79 4.41 1.67
CA LYS A 64 -4.69 3.10 1.00
C LYS A 64 -3.37 2.41 1.33
N VAL A 65 -2.28 3.17 1.43
CA VAL A 65 -0.97 2.66 1.85
C VAL A 65 -1.05 2.09 3.27
N GLU A 66 -1.66 2.82 4.21
CA GLU A 66 -1.86 2.36 5.59
C GLU A 66 -2.76 1.12 5.65
N GLU A 67 -3.83 1.10 4.86
CA GLU A 67 -4.68 -0.08 4.74
C GLU A 67 -3.89 -1.30 4.23
N LEU A 68 -3.05 -1.12 3.21
CA LEU A 68 -2.18 -2.19 2.71
C LEU A 68 -1.20 -2.67 3.79
N MET A 69 -0.62 -1.78 4.59
CA MET A 69 0.24 -2.16 5.73
C MET A 69 -0.52 -3.02 6.75
N VAL A 70 -1.73 -2.60 7.15
CA VAL A 70 -2.54 -3.32 8.15
C VAL A 70 -2.93 -4.71 7.65
N ILE A 71 -3.41 -4.81 6.42
CA ILE A 71 -3.82 -6.10 5.85
C ILE A 71 -2.61 -7.01 5.64
N SER A 72 -1.50 -6.48 5.12
CA SER A 72 -0.27 -7.25 4.90
C SER A 72 0.32 -7.78 6.21
N SER A 73 0.29 -6.97 7.29
CA SER A 73 0.71 -7.40 8.63
C SER A 73 -0.19 -8.52 9.18
N THR A 74 -1.51 -8.37 9.02
CA THR A 74 -2.51 -9.38 9.45
C THR A 74 -2.31 -10.72 8.73
N LEU A 75 -1.98 -10.67 7.44
CA LEU A 75 -1.72 -11.85 6.60
C LEU A 75 -0.27 -12.35 6.68
N LYS A 76 0.61 -11.63 7.39
CA LYS A 76 2.06 -11.90 7.47
C LYS A 76 2.77 -11.88 6.10
N ASP A 77 2.28 -11.05 5.17
CA ASP A 77 2.93 -10.78 3.87
C ASP A 77 3.97 -9.66 4.04
N PHE A 78 5.18 -10.03 4.43
CA PHE A 78 6.27 -9.07 4.71
C PHE A 78 6.71 -8.29 3.47
N ASN A 79 6.57 -8.85 2.27
CA ASN A 79 6.99 -8.19 1.03
C ASN A 79 6.07 -7.00 0.73
N LYS A 80 4.75 -7.23 0.77
CA LYS A 80 3.77 -6.15 0.55
C LYS A 80 3.75 -5.14 1.69
N TYR A 81 4.00 -5.60 2.93
CA TYR A 81 4.18 -4.70 4.06
C TYR A 81 5.36 -3.73 3.83
N LYS A 82 6.53 -4.25 3.48
CA LYS A 82 7.73 -3.44 3.24
C LYS A 82 7.56 -2.49 2.05
N PHE A 83 6.87 -2.93 1.00
CA PHE A 83 6.50 -2.06 -0.11
C PHE A 83 5.65 -0.88 0.36
N ALA A 84 4.59 -1.14 1.14
CA ALA A 84 3.71 -0.10 1.65
C ALA A 84 4.43 0.85 2.63
N GLU A 85 5.30 0.32 3.48
CA GLU A 85 6.13 1.11 4.39
C GLU A 85 7.06 2.08 3.63
N ASN A 86 7.74 1.60 2.59
CA ASN A 86 8.58 2.44 1.73
C ASN A 86 7.77 3.52 1.02
N LEU A 87 6.58 3.17 0.50
CA LEU A 87 5.69 4.15 -0.13
C LEU A 87 5.25 5.23 0.86
N LYS A 88 4.87 4.83 2.08
CA LYS A 88 4.49 5.78 3.14
C LYS A 88 5.64 6.73 3.44
N PHE A 89 6.85 6.20 3.61
CA PHE A 89 8.03 6.99 3.86
C PHE A 89 8.27 8.02 2.74
N ASN A 90 8.30 7.59 1.48
CA ASN A 90 8.55 8.47 0.34
C ASN A 90 7.50 9.58 0.24
N LEU A 91 6.21 9.25 0.38
CA LEU A 91 5.13 10.24 0.35
C LEU A 91 5.27 11.29 1.46
N LEU A 92 5.60 10.86 2.67
CA LEU A 92 5.78 11.79 3.79
C LEU A 92 7.01 12.68 3.61
N ILE A 93 8.11 12.14 3.08
CA ILE A 93 9.32 12.92 2.77
C ILE A 93 9.02 13.98 1.70
N GLU A 94 8.35 13.61 0.61
CA GLU A 94 7.98 14.56 -0.44
C GLU A 94 7.09 15.71 0.07
N GLU A 95 6.20 15.45 1.01
CA GLU A 95 5.41 16.51 1.64
C GLU A 95 6.23 17.38 2.57
N LEU A 96 7.15 16.80 3.34
CA LEU A 96 8.06 17.56 4.18
C LEU A 96 8.95 18.50 3.35
N GLU A 97 9.39 18.07 2.16
CA GLU A 97 10.19 18.89 1.24
C GLU A 97 9.42 20.11 0.70
N LYS A 98 8.09 20.04 0.64
CA LYS A 98 7.24 21.17 0.23
C LYS A 98 7.06 22.22 1.33
N LEU A 99 7.41 21.90 2.57
CA LEU A 99 7.33 22.84 3.68
C LEU A 99 8.49 23.83 3.65
N ASN A 100 8.26 25.03 4.18
CA ASN A 100 9.32 26.01 4.36
C ASN A 100 10.20 25.65 5.57
N LEU A 101 11.08 24.67 5.37
CA LEU A 101 11.97 24.14 6.40
C LEU A 101 13.17 25.06 6.64
N THR A 102 13.56 25.19 7.92
CA THR A 102 14.83 25.82 8.32
C THR A 102 16.03 24.99 7.85
N SER A 103 17.23 25.59 7.79
CA SER A 103 18.46 24.88 7.36
C SER A 103 18.76 23.63 8.19
N ILE A 104 18.51 23.67 9.50
CA ILE A 104 18.69 22.53 10.41
C ILE A 104 17.69 21.42 10.08
N GLN A 105 16.43 21.77 9.81
CA GLN A 105 15.40 20.79 9.44
C GLN A 105 15.67 20.16 8.07
N LYS A 106 16.18 20.95 7.10
CA LYS A 106 16.62 20.43 5.79
C LYS A 106 17.77 19.43 5.94
N PHE A 107 18.73 19.73 6.81
CA PHE A 107 19.83 18.80 7.12
C PHE A 107 19.33 17.52 7.80
N GLY A 108 18.42 17.65 8.78
CA GLY A 108 17.78 16.50 9.41
C GLY A 108 17.01 15.62 8.41
N LEU A 109 16.26 16.24 7.50
CA LEU A 109 15.54 15.54 6.44
C LEU A 109 16.50 14.83 5.48
N TYR A 110 17.62 15.46 5.13
CA TYR A 110 18.67 14.85 4.32
C TYR A 110 19.24 13.59 4.97
N ILE A 111 19.53 13.62 6.27
CA ILE A 111 20.02 12.45 7.02
C ILE A 111 18.97 11.34 7.01
N ILE A 112 17.70 11.67 7.28
CA ILE A 112 16.61 10.69 7.32
C ILE A 112 16.42 10.03 5.94
N LYS A 113 16.47 10.82 4.86
CA LYS A 113 16.25 10.35 3.49
C LYS A 113 17.40 9.49 2.96
N ASN A 114 18.64 9.89 3.22
CA ASN A 114 19.82 9.28 2.58
C ASN A 114 20.56 8.30 3.51
N ASN A 115 20.26 8.31 4.80
CA ASN A 115 20.96 7.52 5.83
C ASN A 115 22.49 7.50 5.63
N PRO A 116 23.15 8.67 5.51
CA PRO A 116 24.57 8.78 5.21
C PRO A 116 25.43 8.18 6.31
N LYS A 117 26.67 7.81 5.97
CA LYS A 117 27.61 7.26 6.95
C LYS A 117 28.02 8.34 7.96
N LYS A 118 28.38 7.92 9.18
CA LYS A 118 28.82 8.82 10.25
C LYS A 118 29.93 9.77 9.79
N ASP A 119 30.91 9.26 9.05
CA ASP A 119 32.05 10.04 8.57
C ASP A 119 31.64 11.13 7.56
N GLU A 120 30.59 10.88 6.76
CA GLU A 120 30.03 11.87 5.83
C GLU A 120 29.28 12.97 6.59
N ILE A 121 28.56 12.60 7.65
CA ILE A 121 27.87 13.56 8.53
C ILE A 121 28.88 14.48 9.21
N THR A 122 29.98 13.93 9.73
CA THR A 122 31.03 14.71 10.39
C THR A 122 31.65 15.73 9.44
N LYS A 123 31.98 15.33 8.20
CA LYS A 123 32.50 16.24 7.17
C LYS A 123 31.53 17.37 6.83
N MET A 124 30.24 17.06 6.70
CA MET A 124 29.20 18.07 6.43
C MET A 124 29.03 19.08 7.57
N LEU A 125 29.30 18.67 8.82
CA LEU A 125 29.22 19.54 10.01
C LEU A 125 30.49 20.38 10.21
N GLU A 126 31.64 19.86 9.80
CA GLU A 126 32.95 20.52 9.95
C GLU A 126 33.23 21.55 8.84
N GLY A 127 32.46 21.55 7.74
CA GLY A 127 32.44 22.63 6.75
C GLY A 127 33.55 22.58 5.70
N ASP A 128 33.93 21.38 5.25
CA ASP A 128 34.78 21.17 4.07
C ASP A 128 34.06 21.50 2.74
#